data_AF-A0A6S6TJV9-F1
#
_entry.id   AF-A0A6S6TJV9-F1
#
_cell.length_a   1.000
_cell.length_b   1.000
_cell.length_c   1.000
_cell.angle_alpha   90.00
_cell.angle_beta   90.00
_cell.angle_gamma   90.00
#
_symmetry.space_group_name_H-M   'P 1'
#
loop_
_entity.id
_entity.type
_entity.pdbx_description
1 polymer ?
#
loop_
_entity_poly.entity_id
_entity_poly.type
_entity_poly.pdbx_seq_one_letter_code
_entity_poly.pdbx_strand_id
1 'polypeptide(L)'
;MADYEVPKLNGEGYVEIPGIVRDTMKGSGPFIAKPDFQEAMNFPTDFGKDENDNWELVPDWKNRALEKMDDLRGRYRSLQVYLDICVKCGACTDKCHYFIGTQDPKNMPVARQDLLRKVYRRYFTFAGKYFPKLVGAVDLTEEV
;
A
#
# COMPACT_ATOMS: atom_id res chain seq x y z
N MET A 1 0.08 -19.94 -18.68
CA MET A 1 1.28 -19.25 -18.14
C MET A 1 1.23 -17.84 -18.70
N ALA A 2 1.44 -16.81 -17.88
CA ALA A 2 1.51 -15.45 -18.41
C ALA A 2 2.75 -15.31 -19.32
N ASP A 3 2.62 -14.60 -20.43
CA ASP A 3 3.77 -14.23 -21.27
C ASP A 3 4.52 -13.09 -20.57
N TYR A 4 5.75 -13.34 -20.12
CA TYR A 4 6.61 -12.33 -19.51
C TYR A 4 8.02 -12.40 -20.07
N GLU A 5 8.65 -11.24 -20.26
CA GLU A 5 10.04 -11.14 -20.68
C GLU A 5 10.96 -11.28 -19.45
N VAL A 6 11.85 -12.26 -19.47
CA VAL A 6 12.86 -12.44 -18.42
C VAL A 6 14.05 -11.51 -18.73
N PRO A 7 14.40 -10.57 -17.83
CA PRO A 7 15.60 -9.76 -18.01
C PRO A 7 16.85 -10.64 -18.04
N LYS A 8 17.74 -10.43 -19.01
CA LYS A 8 19.02 -11.14 -19.06
C LYS A 8 19.92 -10.64 -17.94
N LEU A 9 20.50 -11.56 -17.17
CA LEU A 9 21.53 -11.22 -16.19
C LEU A 9 22.79 -10.75 -16.94
N ASN A 10 23.20 -9.50 -16.72
CA ASN A 10 24.35 -8.88 -17.38
C ASN A 10 25.72 -9.37 -16.87
N GLY A 11 25.75 -10.13 -15.76
CA GLY A 11 27.00 -10.67 -15.18
C GLY A 11 27.83 -9.63 -14.41
N GLU A 12 27.39 -8.37 -14.38
CA GLU A 12 28.11 -7.27 -13.73
C GLU A 12 27.70 -7.07 -12.25
N GLY A 13 26.81 -7.93 -11.74
CA GLY A 13 26.44 -7.97 -10.32
C GLY A 13 25.49 -6.85 -9.87
N TYR A 14 25.03 -5.99 -10.78
CA TYR A 14 24.03 -4.97 -10.50
C TYR A 14 22.74 -5.20 -11.31
N VAL A 15 21.61 -4.96 -10.66
CA VAL A 15 20.28 -5.03 -11.27
C VAL A 15 20.03 -3.70 -11.98
N GLU A 16 19.78 -3.74 -13.29
CA GLU A 16 19.31 -2.58 -14.02
C GLU A 16 17.91 -2.19 -13.54
N ILE A 17 17.74 -0.92 -13.18
CA ILE A 17 16.47 -0.39 -12.71
C ILE A 17 15.57 -0.26 -13.94
N PRO A 18 14.44 -0.97 -14.02
CA PRO A 18 13.57 -0.87 -15.17
C PRO A 18 12.92 0.52 -15.25
N GLY A 19 12.59 0.92 -16.48
CA GLY A 19 11.82 2.14 -16.74
C GLY A 19 10.45 2.09 -16.07
N ILE A 20 9.83 3.26 -15.87
CA ILE A 20 8.49 3.33 -15.25
C ILE A 20 7.42 3.07 -16.31
N VAL A 21 6.54 2.11 -16.04
CA VAL A 21 5.34 1.84 -16.84
C VAL A 21 4.12 2.04 -15.96
N ARG A 22 3.33 3.08 -16.24
CA ARG A 22 2.17 3.42 -15.41
C ARG A 22 1.05 2.41 -15.64
N ASP A 23 0.39 2.04 -14.54
CA ASP A 23 -0.81 1.21 -14.54
C ASP A 23 -0.61 -0.21 -15.12
N THR A 24 0.62 -0.73 -15.12
CA THR A 24 0.91 -2.13 -15.52
C THR A 24 0.08 -3.13 -14.72
N MET A 25 -0.18 -2.84 -13.45
CA MET A 25 -0.96 -3.71 -12.56
C MET A 25 -2.45 -3.37 -12.52
N LYS A 26 -2.94 -2.51 -13.42
CA LYS A 26 -4.38 -2.24 -13.54
C LYS A 26 -5.06 -3.51 -14.09
N GLY A 27 -5.84 -4.17 -13.24
CA GLY A 27 -6.54 -5.40 -13.57
C GLY A 27 -7.68 -5.67 -12.60
N SER A 28 -8.28 -6.86 -12.70
CA SER A 28 -9.48 -7.28 -11.96
C SER A 28 -9.25 -7.68 -10.50
N GLY A 29 -8.11 -7.32 -9.90
CA GLY A 29 -7.84 -7.59 -8.48
C GLY A 29 -8.71 -6.73 -7.55
N PRO A 30 -8.92 -7.13 -6.29
CA PRO A 30 -8.09 -8.06 -5.51
C PRO A 30 -8.47 -9.54 -5.65
N PHE A 31 -7.45 -10.41 -5.68
CA PHE A 31 -7.63 -11.87 -5.63
C PHE A 31 -7.70 -12.33 -4.17
N ILE A 32 -8.91 -12.58 -3.69
CA ILE A 32 -9.16 -12.87 -2.27
C ILE A 32 -8.96 -14.36 -1.99
N ALA A 33 -8.20 -14.66 -0.93
CA ALA A 33 -7.98 -16.02 -0.45
C ALA A 33 -9.24 -16.62 0.17
N LYS A 34 -9.29 -17.96 0.31
CA LYS A 34 -10.42 -18.64 0.95
C LYS A 34 -10.60 -18.16 2.41
N PRO A 35 -11.84 -18.10 2.92
CA PRO A 35 -12.14 -17.61 4.28
C PRO A 35 -11.33 -18.31 5.38
N ASP A 36 -11.15 -19.63 5.29
CA ASP A 36 -10.41 -20.43 6.27
C ASP A 36 -8.98 -19.91 6.51
N PHE A 37 -8.31 -19.45 5.43
CA PHE A 37 -6.95 -18.89 5.54
C PHE A 37 -6.95 -17.47 6.11
N GLN A 38 -7.98 -16.69 5.81
CA GLN A 38 -8.14 -15.33 6.34
C GLN A 38 -8.38 -15.37 7.85
N GLU A 39 -9.29 -16.24 8.29
CA GLU A 39 -9.62 -16.43 9.71
C GLU A 39 -8.40 -16.89 10.52
N ALA A 40 -7.63 -17.87 10.00
CA ALA A 40 -6.42 -18.35 10.65
C ALA A 40 -5.36 -17.24 10.89
N MET A 41 -5.34 -16.21 10.05
CA MET A 41 -4.45 -15.05 10.17
C MET A 41 -5.09 -13.87 10.92
N ASN A 42 -6.32 -14.02 11.42
CA ASN A 42 -7.13 -12.96 12.03
C ASN A 42 -7.43 -11.79 11.07
N PHE A 43 -7.59 -12.08 9.77
CA PHE A 43 -8.13 -11.11 8.82
C PHE A 43 -9.67 -11.10 8.88
N PRO A 44 -10.31 -10.00 8.49
CA PRO A 44 -11.76 -9.92 8.39
C PRO A 44 -12.33 -10.99 7.44
N THR A 45 -13.51 -11.52 7.77
CA THR A 45 -14.26 -12.50 6.97
C THR A 45 -15.72 -12.08 6.76
N ASP A 46 -16.11 -10.92 7.29
CA ASP A 46 -17.46 -10.36 7.32
C ASP A 46 -17.79 -9.47 6.11
N PHE A 47 -17.17 -9.75 4.96
CA PHE A 47 -17.41 -9.04 3.71
C PHE A 47 -17.64 -10.04 2.56
N GLY A 48 -18.38 -9.61 1.54
CA GLY A 48 -18.86 -10.49 0.46
C GLY A 48 -18.65 -9.88 -0.91
N LYS A 49 -19.37 -10.44 -1.89
CA LYS A 49 -19.48 -9.86 -3.23
C LYS A 49 -20.82 -9.17 -3.41
N ASP A 50 -20.81 -8.07 -4.16
CA ASP A 50 -22.00 -7.33 -4.57
C ASP A 50 -22.79 -8.09 -5.65
N GLU A 51 -23.92 -7.50 -6.06
CA GLU A 51 -24.77 -8.01 -7.15
C GLU A 51 -24.07 -8.09 -8.52
N ASN A 52 -22.93 -7.40 -8.68
CA ASN A 52 -22.13 -7.35 -9.90
C ASN A 52 -20.87 -8.24 -9.83
N ASP A 53 -20.79 -9.15 -8.84
CA ASP A 53 -19.66 -10.05 -8.57
C ASP A 53 -18.34 -9.34 -8.18
N ASN A 54 -18.40 -8.06 -7.78
CA ASN A 54 -17.26 -7.32 -7.22
C ASN A 54 -17.19 -7.53 -5.71
N TRP A 55 -15.97 -7.53 -5.16
CA TRP A 55 -15.78 -7.61 -3.71
C TRP A 55 -16.18 -6.30 -3.02
N GLU A 56 -17.02 -6.39 -2.01
CA GLU A 56 -17.42 -5.26 -1.17
C GLU A 56 -16.37 -4.99 -0.08
N LEU A 57 -16.33 -3.74 0.36
CA LEU A 57 -15.54 -3.35 1.52
C LEU A 57 -16.16 -3.89 2.80
N VAL A 58 -15.30 -4.11 3.79
CA VAL A 58 -15.71 -4.53 5.13
C VAL A 58 -16.74 -3.55 5.73
N PRO A 59 -17.76 -4.02 6.46
CA PRO A 59 -18.65 -3.14 7.19
C PRO A 59 -17.86 -2.17 8.08
N ASP A 60 -18.18 -0.88 8.00
CA ASP A 60 -17.46 0.17 8.74
C ASP A 60 -15.93 0.17 8.50
N TRP A 61 -15.50 -0.13 7.27
CA TRP A 61 -14.09 -0.28 6.91
C TRP A 61 -13.22 0.93 7.31
N LYS A 62 -13.75 2.16 7.22
CA LYS A 62 -13.00 3.38 7.54
C LYS A 62 -12.59 3.40 9.01
N ASN A 63 -13.55 3.23 9.92
CA ASN A 63 -13.27 3.27 11.34
C ASN A 63 -12.40 2.07 11.74
N ARG A 64 -12.69 0.87 11.24
CA ARG A 64 -11.86 -0.31 11.50
C ARG A 64 -10.41 -0.14 11.04
N ALA A 65 -10.19 0.48 9.88
CA ALA A 65 -8.84 0.78 9.39
C ALA A 65 -8.13 1.81 10.28
N LEU A 66 -8.82 2.88 10.70
CA LEU A 66 -8.27 3.91 11.59
C LEU A 66 -7.98 3.36 12.98
N GLU A 67 -8.89 2.60 13.58
CA GLU A 67 -8.70 1.93 14.87
C GLU A 67 -7.51 0.98 14.82
N LYS A 68 -7.39 0.18 13.74
CA LYS A 68 -6.26 -0.72 13.59
C LYS A 68 -4.93 0.03 13.46
N MET A 69 -4.95 1.16 12.74
CA MET A 69 -3.78 2.01 12.61
C MET A 69 -3.38 2.63 13.95
N ASP A 70 -4.35 3.06 14.76
CA ASP A 70 -4.10 3.59 16.10
C ASP A 70 -3.53 2.52 17.04
N ASP A 71 -4.09 1.31 17.04
CA ASP A 71 -3.59 0.13 17.77
C ASP A 71 -2.13 -0.17 17.40
N LEU A 72 -1.82 -0.29 16.10
CA LEU A 72 -0.45 -0.56 15.64
C LEU A 72 0.51 0.56 16.03
N ARG A 73 0.08 1.81 15.95
CA ARG A 73 0.86 2.97 16.33
C ARG A 73 1.15 2.99 17.84
N GLY A 74 0.16 2.64 18.65
CA GLY A 74 0.28 2.54 20.10
C GLY A 74 1.21 1.40 20.54
N ARG A 75 1.18 0.27 19.83
CA ARG A 75 2.04 -0.90 20.13
C ARG A 75 3.47 -0.76 19.61
N TYR A 76 3.67 -0.14 18.44
CA TYR A 76 4.96 -0.12 17.75
C TYR A 76 5.49 1.29 17.53
N ARG A 77 6.44 1.72 18.39
CA ARG A 77 7.18 2.96 18.19
C ARG A 77 7.92 2.99 16.84
N SER A 78 8.44 1.86 16.39
CA SER A 78 9.13 1.74 15.09
C SER A 78 8.24 2.16 13.92
N LEU A 79 6.95 1.81 13.96
CA LEU A 79 5.99 2.21 12.93
C LEU A 79 5.87 3.74 12.83
N GLN A 80 5.75 4.43 13.98
CA GLN A 80 5.71 5.89 14.02
C GLN A 80 6.98 6.50 13.42
N VAL A 81 8.14 6.01 13.86
CA VAL A 81 9.44 6.49 13.36
C VAL A 81 9.52 6.31 11.85
N TYR A 82 9.17 5.14 11.31
CA TYR A 82 9.22 4.90 9.86
C TYR A 82 8.24 5.79 9.07
N LEU A 83 7.06 6.06 9.62
CA LEU A 83 6.06 6.97 9.02
C LEU A 83 6.52 8.44 9.04
N ASP A 84 7.37 8.83 9.99
CA ASP A 84 7.87 10.20 10.07
C ASP A 84 9.16 10.40 9.25
N ILE A 85 10.15 9.51 9.41
CA ILE A 85 11.52 9.73 8.88
C ILE A 85 11.63 9.68 7.36
N CYS A 86 10.78 8.93 6.65
CA CYS A 86 10.97 8.81 5.21
C CYS A 86 10.81 10.18 4.51
N VAL A 87 11.84 10.55 3.76
CA VAL A 87 11.98 11.84 3.04
C VAL A 87 11.58 11.73 1.56
N LYS A 88 10.98 10.61 1.16
CA LYS A 88 10.59 10.31 -0.23
C LYS A 88 11.75 10.34 -1.24
N CYS A 89 12.96 9.96 -0.83
CA CYS A 89 14.13 9.95 -1.71
C CYS A 89 14.08 8.89 -2.83
N GLY A 90 13.25 7.85 -2.70
CA GLY A 90 13.14 6.78 -3.70
C GLY A 90 14.29 5.76 -3.69
N ALA A 91 15.22 5.82 -2.73
CA ALA A 91 16.33 4.87 -2.59
C ALA A 91 15.89 3.40 -2.32
N CYS A 92 14.62 3.19 -2.01
CA CYS A 92 14.01 1.87 -1.84
C CYS A 92 13.46 1.27 -3.14
N THR A 93 13.29 2.08 -4.19
CA THR A 93 12.58 1.70 -5.41
C THR A 93 13.26 0.56 -6.15
N ASP A 94 14.57 0.68 -6.35
CA ASP A 94 15.42 -0.29 -7.06
C ASP A 94 15.67 -1.59 -6.29
N LYS A 95 15.27 -1.66 -5.01
CA LYS A 95 15.39 -2.87 -4.18
C LYS A 95 14.10 -3.66 -4.08
N CYS A 96 12.99 -3.09 -4.56
CA CYS A 96 11.67 -3.70 -4.41
C CYS A 96 11.38 -4.69 -5.52
N HIS A 97 11.24 -5.97 -5.17
CA HIS A 97 10.87 -7.02 -6.12
C HIS A 97 9.52 -6.77 -6.83
N TYR A 98 8.54 -6.15 -6.13
CA TYR A 98 7.27 -5.77 -6.77
C TYR A 98 7.47 -4.71 -7.85
N PHE A 99 8.26 -3.66 -7.58
CA PHE A 99 8.55 -2.65 -8.59
C PHE A 99 9.36 -3.22 -9.75
N ILE A 100 10.41 -4.00 -9.47
CA ILE A 100 11.25 -4.61 -10.51
C ILE A 100 10.42 -5.51 -11.44
N GLY A 101 9.51 -6.32 -10.87
CA GLY A 101 8.69 -7.24 -11.65
C GLY A 101 7.53 -6.60 -12.42
N THR A 102 7.03 -5.44 -11.98
CA THR A 102 5.82 -4.82 -12.57
C THR A 102 6.09 -3.50 -13.28
N GLN A 103 7.21 -2.84 -12.98
CA GLN A 103 7.55 -1.50 -13.45
C GLN A 103 6.53 -0.41 -13.07
N ASP A 104 5.53 -0.77 -12.25
CA ASP A 104 4.44 0.11 -11.88
C ASP A 104 4.88 1.07 -10.76
N PRO A 105 4.81 2.40 -10.95
CA PRO A 105 5.19 3.35 -9.92
C PRO A 105 4.36 3.23 -8.64
N LYS A 106 3.12 2.70 -8.71
CA LYS A 106 2.30 2.42 -7.51
C LYS A 106 2.87 1.28 -6.67
N ASN A 107 3.76 0.46 -7.22
CA ASN A 107 4.45 -0.61 -6.52
C ASN A 107 5.80 -0.20 -5.93
N MET A 108 6.24 1.04 -6.14
CA MET A 108 7.41 1.58 -5.46
C MET A 108 7.15 1.66 -3.95
N PRO A 109 8.08 1.23 -3.07
CA PRO A 109 7.84 1.29 -1.63
C PRO A 109 7.58 2.70 -1.13
N VAL A 110 8.23 3.71 -1.73
CA VAL A 110 7.98 5.12 -1.43
C VAL A 110 6.54 5.53 -1.73
N ALA A 111 5.98 5.09 -2.86
CA ALA A 111 4.61 5.44 -3.25
C ALA A 111 3.58 4.74 -2.36
N ARG A 112 3.74 3.44 -2.11
CA ARG A 112 2.88 2.66 -1.21
C ARG A 112 2.88 3.23 0.21
N GLN A 113 4.07 3.53 0.73
CA GLN A 113 4.20 4.11 2.06
C GLN A 113 3.62 5.53 2.10
N ASP A 114 3.72 6.31 1.03
CA ASP A 114 3.16 7.67 1.01
C ASP A 114 1.63 7.68 1.08
N LEU A 115 0.94 6.71 0.48
CA LEU A 115 -0.52 6.55 0.64
C LEU A 115 -0.90 6.43 2.12
N LEU A 116 -0.25 5.50 2.82
CA LEU A 116 -0.45 5.31 4.26
C LEU A 116 -0.08 6.57 5.07
N ARG A 117 0.98 7.28 4.67
CA ARG A 117 1.42 8.51 5.37
C ARG A 117 0.46 9.68 5.20
N LYS A 118 -0.23 9.82 4.07
CA LYS A 118 -1.24 10.88 3.87
C LYS A 118 -2.38 10.74 4.86
N VAL A 119 -2.88 9.51 5.01
CA VAL A 119 -3.92 9.14 5.97
C VAL A 119 -3.41 9.27 7.40
N TYR A 120 -2.20 8.77 7.68
CA TYR A 120 -1.56 8.91 8.98
C TYR A 120 -1.54 10.36 9.47
N ARG A 121 -1.04 11.27 8.62
CA ARG A 121 -0.94 12.69 8.95
C ARG A 121 -2.32 13.28 9.23
N ARG A 122 -3.30 12.95 8.38
CA ARG A 122 -4.66 13.48 8.49
C ARG A 122 -5.31 13.22 9.84
N TYR A 123 -5.21 11.99 10.33
CA TYR A 123 -5.96 11.56 11.51
C TYR A 123 -5.13 11.54 12.81
N PHE A 124 -3.81 11.35 12.72
CA PHE A 124 -2.98 11.07 13.90
C PHE A 124 -1.92 12.13 14.22
N THR A 125 -1.76 13.17 13.38
CA THR A 125 -0.82 14.26 13.65
C THR A 125 -1.55 15.58 13.87
N PHE A 126 -1.02 16.41 14.77
CA PHE A 126 -1.58 17.73 15.03
C PHE A 126 -1.60 18.59 13.75
N ALA A 127 -0.48 18.65 13.03
CA ALA A 127 -0.36 19.44 11.82
C ALA A 127 -1.32 18.97 10.71
N GLY A 128 -1.52 17.66 10.52
CA GLY A 128 -2.44 17.16 9.50
C GLY A 128 -3.92 17.31 9.87
N LYS A 129 -4.26 17.34 11.16
CA LYS A 129 -5.63 17.61 11.62
C LYS A 129 -6.06 19.06 11.37
N TYR A 130 -5.18 20.02 11.68
CA TYR A 130 -5.51 21.46 11.59
C TYR A 130 -5.04 22.13 10.29
N PHE A 131 -3.95 21.66 9.68
CA PHE A 131 -3.34 22.25 8.49
C PHE A 131 -3.06 21.19 7.40
N PRO A 132 -4.08 20.43 6.95
CA PRO A 132 -3.88 19.25 6.11
C PRO A 132 -3.14 19.54 4.80
N LYS A 133 -3.45 20.67 4.15
CA LYS A 133 -2.83 21.07 2.87
C LYS A 133 -1.31 21.30 2.98
N LEU A 134 -0.83 21.76 4.14
CA LEU A 134 0.59 22.06 4.35
C LEU A 134 1.44 20.78 4.42
N VAL A 135 0.88 19.71 5.00
CA VAL A 135 1.59 18.43 5.22
C VAL A 135 1.18 17.35 4.23
N GLY A 136 0.36 17.70 3.23
CA GLY A 136 -0.19 16.79 2.23
C GLY A 136 -1.05 15.68 2.85
N ALA A 137 -1.76 15.97 3.94
CA ALA A 137 -2.69 15.04 4.56
C ALA A 137 -3.98 14.94 3.74
N VAL A 138 -4.54 13.73 3.64
CA VAL A 138 -5.74 13.43 2.84
C VAL A 138 -6.71 12.57 3.65
N ASP A 139 -8.00 12.82 3.49
CA ASP A 139 -9.06 12.00 4.08
C ASP A 139 -9.05 10.58 3.50
N LEU A 140 -9.38 9.59 4.33
CA LEU A 140 -9.48 8.20 3.89
C LEU A 140 -10.80 8.01 3.12
N THR A 141 -10.69 7.91 1.80
CA THR A 141 -11.76 7.58 0.87
C THR A 141 -11.37 6.35 0.05
N GLU A 142 -12.32 5.79 -0.72
CA GLU A 142 -12.06 4.58 -1.52
C GLU A 142 -11.08 4.83 -2.67
N GLU A 143 -10.87 6.09 -3.04
CA GLU A 143 -9.98 6.51 -4.14
C GLU A 143 -8.53 6.75 -3.69
N VAL A 144 -8.28 6.75 -2.37
CA VAL A 144 -6.98 7.08 -1.75
C VAL A 144 -6.19 5.81 -1.47
#